data_AF-W4VDS8-F1
#
_entry.id   AF-W4VDS8-F1
#
_cell.length_a   1.000
_cell.length_b   1.000
_cell.length_c   1.000
_cell.angle_alpha   90.00
_cell.angle_beta   90.00
_cell.angle_gamma   90.00
#
_symmetry.space_group_name_H-M   'P 1'
#
loop_
_entity.id
_entity.type
_entity.pdbx_description
1 polymer ?
#
loop_
_entity_poly.entity_id
_entity_poly.type
_entity_poly.pdbx_seq_one_letter_code
_entity_poly.pdbx_strand_id
1 'polypeptide(L)'
;MNEFSKTFSKEELEEIEVFKEGTEAMSVEGKEIICFQLLYQLINGNIKISEVSKDKLLFTYAQLKGFKEISGSIGIFDTSLLESIVSKAKKIISEEIEKRKQKR
;
A
#
# COMPACT_ATOMS: atom_id res chain seq x y z
N MET A 1 -2.95 17.07 -6.97
CA MET A 1 -3.29 15.63 -6.96
C MET A 1 -2.28 14.87 -7.80
N ASN A 2 -1.54 13.95 -7.17
CA ASN A 2 -0.58 13.07 -7.84
C ASN A 2 -1.33 12.06 -8.73
N GLU A 3 -0.68 11.45 -9.73
CA GLU A 3 -1.27 10.35 -10.52
C GLU A 3 -1.72 9.18 -9.61
N PHE A 4 -0.98 8.97 -8.51
CA PHE A 4 -1.33 7.98 -7.49
C PHE A 4 -2.68 8.26 -6.83
N SER A 5 -2.95 9.50 -6.43
CA SER A 5 -4.20 9.85 -5.73
C SER A 5 -5.42 9.70 -6.64
N LYS A 6 -5.25 9.76 -7.97
CA LYS A 6 -6.35 9.55 -8.94
C LYS A 6 -6.73 8.08 -9.09
N THR A 7 -5.89 7.15 -8.63
CA THR A 7 -6.14 5.70 -8.74
C THR A 7 -7.10 5.20 -7.65
N PHE A 8 -7.15 5.90 -6.53
CA PHE A 8 -7.95 5.53 -5.36
C PHE A 8 -9.25 6.35 -5.27
N SER A 9 -10.34 5.74 -4.81
CA SER A 9 -11.59 6.45 -4.48
C SER A 9 -11.41 7.25 -3.19
N LYS A 10 -12.35 8.16 -2.91
CA LYS A 10 -12.31 8.92 -1.66
C LYS A 10 -12.39 8.01 -0.43
N GLU A 11 -13.26 6.98 -0.45
CA GLU A 11 -13.34 6.03 0.67
C GLU A 11 -12.04 5.26 0.85
N GLU A 12 -11.40 4.82 -0.25
CA GLU A 12 -10.11 4.12 -0.15
C GLU A 12 -9.00 5.02 0.39
N LEU A 13 -9.01 6.31 0.07
CA LEU A 13 -8.05 7.27 0.60
C LEU A 13 -8.24 7.47 2.12
N GLU A 14 -9.48 7.60 2.57
CA GLU A 14 -9.83 7.70 3.99
C GLU A 14 -9.43 6.41 4.74
N GLU A 15 -9.72 5.25 4.17
CA GLU A 15 -9.35 3.94 4.73
C GLU A 15 -7.82 3.77 4.85
N ILE A 16 -7.05 4.20 3.84
CA ILE A 16 -5.58 4.19 3.90
C ILE A 16 -5.07 5.09 5.02
N GLU A 17 -5.69 6.26 5.24
CA GLU A 17 -5.33 7.17 6.33
C GLU A 17 -5.62 6.55 7.69
N VAL A 18 -6.80 5.95 7.87
CA VAL A 18 -7.17 5.21 9.10
C VAL A 18 -6.19 4.09 9.39
N PHE A 19 -5.85 3.26 8.39
CA PHE A 19 -4.87 2.20 8.60
C PHE A 19 -3.46 2.72 8.86
N LYS A 20 -3.06 3.83 8.23
CA LYS A 20 -1.76 4.47 8.46
C LYS A 20 -1.64 4.95 9.90
N GLU A 21 -2.68 5.54 10.48
CA GLU A 21 -2.73 5.91 11.89
C GLU A 21 -2.80 4.68 12.81
N GLY A 22 -3.65 3.72 12.47
CA GLY A 22 -3.83 2.49 13.26
C GLY A 22 -2.60 1.57 13.27
N THR A 23 -1.70 1.71 12.30
CA THR A 23 -0.45 0.94 12.22
C THR A 23 0.80 1.77 12.55
N GLU A 24 0.62 3.02 13.00
CA GLU A 24 1.73 3.87 13.38
C GLU A 24 2.53 3.26 14.54
N ALA A 25 3.87 3.24 14.39
CA ALA A 25 4.80 2.62 15.33
C ALA A 25 4.55 1.12 15.64
N MET A 26 3.70 0.44 14.87
CA MET A 26 3.49 -1.00 15.02
C MET A 26 4.62 -1.79 14.39
N SER A 27 4.98 -2.90 15.03
CA SER A 27 5.90 -3.88 14.48
C SER A 27 5.41 -5.30 14.72
N VAL A 28 5.71 -6.19 13.78
CA VAL A 28 5.44 -7.62 13.87
C VAL A 28 6.77 -8.33 13.68
N GLU A 29 7.16 -9.16 14.66
CA GLU A 29 8.46 -9.85 14.67
C GLU A 29 9.67 -8.90 14.47
N GLY A 30 9.61 -7.71 15.07
CA GLY A 30 10.67 -6.70 14.97
C GLY A 30 10.71 -5.98 13.62
N LYS A 31 9.76 -6.22 12.71
CA LYS A 31 9.62 -5.51 11.44
C LYS A 31 8.48 -4.51 11.52
N GLU A 32 8.79 -3.25 11.26
CA GLU A 32 7.80 -2.17 11.25
C GLU A 32 6.75 -2.38 10.14
N ILE A 33 5.50 -2.08 10.45
CA ILE A 33 4.41 -2.03 9.46
C ILE A 33 4.51 -0.70 8.72
N ILE A 34 4.90 -0.74 7.45
CA ILE A 34 5.17 0.48 6.66
C ILE A 34 4.25 0.62 5.45
N CYS A 35 3.41 -0.37 5.16
CA CYS A 35 2.65 -0.42 3.92
C CYS A 35 1.71 0.78 3.73
N PHE A 36 0.89 1.09 4.73
CA PHE A 36 -0.06 2.19 4.66
C PHE A 36 0.64 3.55 4.70
N GLN A 37 1.69 3.69 5.50
CA GLN A 37 2.53 4.90 5.50
C GLN A 37 3.17 5.15 4.13
N LEU A 38 3.69 4.11 3.47
CA LEU A 38 4.28 4.25 2.14
C LEU A 38 3.22 4.61 1.09
N LEU A 39 2.05 3.95 1.11
CA LEU A 39 0.94 4.30 0.22
C LEU A 39 0.51 5.76 0.41
N TYR A 40 0.34 6.20 1.65
CA TYR A 40 -0.03 7.57 1.98
C TYR A 40 0.99 8.59 1.45
N GLN A 41 2.28 8.33 1.64
CA GLN A 41 3.35 9.19 1.12
C GLN A 41 3.35 9.25 -0.42
N LEU A 42 3.10 8.13 -1.10
CA LEU A 42 3.01 8.07 -2.56
C LEU A 42 1.78 8.83 -3.08
N ILE A 43 0.62 8.61 -2.46
CA ILE A 43 -0.66 9.26 -2.80
C ILE A 43 -0.54 10.78 -2.68
N ASN A 44 0.03 11.26 -1.58
CA ASN A 44 0.22 12.69 -1.35
C ASN A 44 1.37 13.30 -2.14
N GLY A 45 2.15 12.48 -2.86
CA GLY A 45 3.28 12.96 -3.68
C GLY A 45 4.47 13.41 -2.85
N ASN A 46 4.54 13.01 -1.57
CA ASN A 46 5.68 13.28 -0.69
C ASN A 46 6.94 12.56 -1.18
N ILE A 47 6.76 11.41 -1.85
CA ILE A 47 7.81 10.64 -2.51
C ILE A 47 7.32 10.17 -3.87
N LYS A 48 8.23 9.92 -4.80
CA LYS A 48 7.92 9.28 -6.08
C LYS A 48 8.13 7.78 -5.99
N ILE A 49 7.29 6.99 -6.65
CA ILE A 49 7.46 5.54 -6.65
C ILE A 49 8.82 5.10 -7.22
N SER A 50 9.37 5.85 -8.17
CA SER A 50 10.69 5.61 -8.76
C SER A 50 11.84 5.76 -7.77
N GLU A 51 11.65 6.51 -6.68
CA GLU A 51 12.64 6.72 -5.62
C GLU A 51 12.61 5.59 -4.58
N VAL A 52 11.54 4.80 -4.55
CA VAL A 52 11.39 3.67 -3.64
C VAL A 52 12.13 2.45 -4.19
N SER A 53 12.95 1.80 -3.36
CA SER A 53 13.66 0.58 -3.75
C SER A 53 12.69 -0.54 -4.12
N LYS A 54 13.10 -1.41 -5.04
CA LYS A 54 12.28 -2.56 -5.47
C LYS A 54 11.89 -3.44 -4.28
N ASP A 55 12.83 -3.68 -3.37
CA ASP A 55 12.60 -4.54 -2.20
C ASP A 55 11.58 -3.90 -1.26
N LYS A 56 11.63 -2.58 -1.05
CA LYS A 56 10.65 -1.86 -0.23
C LYS A 56 9.25 -1.91 -0.86
N LEU A 57 9.14 -1.79 -2.19
CA LEU A 57 7.84 -1.94 -2.88
C LEU A 57 7.28 -3.36 -2.74
N LEU A 58 8.11 -4.39 -2.93
CA LEU A 58 7.68 -5.78 -2.76
C LEU A 58 7.29 -6.10 -1.31
N PHE A 59 8.05 -5.57 -0.36
CA PHE A 59 7.76 -5.72 1.06
C PHE A 59 6.45 -5.03 1.45
N THR A 60 6.19 -3.82 0.95
CA THR A 60 4.90 -3.13 1.13
C THR A 60 3.75 -3.96 0.57
N TYR A 61 3.88 -4.53 -0.62
CA TYR A 61 2.84 -5.39 -1.18
C TYR A 61 2.61 -6.65 -0.33
N ALA A 62 3.68 -7.27 0.18
CA ALA A 62 3.57 -8.43 1.07
C ALA A 62 2.82 -8.08 2.37
N GLN A 63 3.12 -6.94 2.99
CA GLN A 63 2.40 -6.47 4.18
C GLN A 63 0.93 -6.18 3.92
N LEU A 64 0.58 -5.52 2.80
CA LEU A 64 -0.82 -5.29 2.40
C LEU A 64 -1.59 -6.60 2.25
N LYS A 65 -0.96 -7.59 1.60
CA LYS A 65 -1.56 -8.92 1.42
C LYS A 65 -1.79 -9.61 2.76
N GLY A 66 -0.80 -9.59 3.66
CA GLY A 66 -0.93 -10.16 5.00
C GLY A 66 -2.03 -9.47 5.81
N PHE A 67 -2.12 -8.14 5.74
CA PHE A 67 -3.17 -7.39 6.42
C PHE A 67 -4.57 -7.78 5.91
N LYS A 68 -4.75 -7.91 4.59
CA LYS A 68 -5.98 -8.43 3.98
C LYS A 68 -6.33 -9.83 4.50
N GLU A 69 -5.38 -10.76 4.50
CA GLU A 69 -5.63 -12.15 4.91
C GLU A 69 -6.04 -12.25 6.38
N ILE A 70 -5.37 -11.48 7.25
CA ILE A 70 -5.71 -11.42 8.68
C ILE A 70 -7.10 -10.80 8.87
N SER A 71 -7.38 -9.64 8.26
CA SER A 71 -8.67 -8.97 8.38
C SER A 71 -9.83 -9.84 7.88
N GLY A 72 -9.64 -10.55 6.76
CA GLY A 72 -10.64 -11.48 6.24
C GLY A 72 -10.86 -12.70 7.14
N SER A 73 -9.80 -13.19 7.80
CA SER A 73 -9.88 -14.33 8.71
C SER A 73 -10.61 -14.01 10.01
N ILE A 74 -10.55 -12.75 10.46
CA ILE A 74 -11.22 -12.29 11.68
C ILE A 74 -12.73 -12.14 11.45
N GLY A 75 -13.19 -11.93 10.21
CA GLY A 75 -14.62 -11.92 9.85
C GLY A 75 -15.42 -10.72 10.38
N ILE A 76 -14.75 -9.70 10.92
CA ILE A 76 -15.38 -8.56 11.62
C ILE A 76 -15.50 -7.31 10.73
N PHE A 77 -14.87 -7.26 9.54
CA PHE A 77 -14.86 -6.07 8.67
C PHE A 77 -15.30 -6.38 7.24
N ASP A 78 -16.03 -5.44 6.62
CA ASP A 78 -16.18 -5.39 5.17
C ASP A 78 -14.79 -5.13 4.57
N THR A 79 -14.16 -6.19 4.08
CA THR A 79 -12.81 -6.10 3.52
C THR A 79 -12.79 -5.57 2.09
N SER A 80 -13.93 -5.27 1.47
CA SER A 80 -14.00 -4.91 0.04
C SER A 80 -13.11 -3.70 -0.32
N LEU A 81 -13.09 -2.66 0.54
CA LEU A 81 -12.20 -1.51 0.37
C LEU A 81 -10.73 -1.93 0.46
N LEU A 82 -10.36 -2.70 1.48
CA LEU A 82 -9.00 -3.21 1.65
C LEU A 82 -8.57 -4.11 0.47
N GLU A 83 -9.47 -4.97 -0.04
CA GLU A 83 -9.22 -5.79 -1.22
C GLU A 83 -8.94 -4.94 -2.45
N SER A 84 -9.73 -3.88 -2.67
CA SER A 84 -9.54 -2.95 -3.76
C SER A 84 -8.21 -2.19 -3.63
N ILE A 85 -7.88 -1.69 -2.43
CA ILE A 85 -6.60 -1.04 -2.13
C ILE A 85 -5.43 -1.96 -2.46
N VAL A 86 -5.46 -3.21 -2.00
CA VAL A 86 -4.42 -4.22 -2.25
C VAL A 86 -4.28 -4.47 -3.76
N SER A 87 -5.39 -4.60 -4.48
CA SER A 87 -5.40 -4.83 -5.93
C SER A 87 -4.79 -3.66 -6.71
N LYS A 88 -5.17 -2.42 -6.37
CA LYS A 88 -4.62 -1.21 -6.99
C LYS A 88 -3.14 -1.03 -6.67
N ALA A 89 -2.75 -1.21 -5.42
CA ALA A 89 -1.35 -1.18 -5.01
C ALA A 89 -0.51 -2.21 -5.78
N LYS A 90 -1.01 -3.45 -5.93
CA LYS A 90 -0.36 -4.49 -6.73
C LYS A 90 -0.11 -4.03 -8.17
N LYS A 91 -1.14 -3.48 -8.82
CA LYS A 91 -1.04 -3.01 -10.21
C LYS A 91 0.04 -1.96 -10.33
N ILE A 92 0.01 -0.93 -9.49
CA ILE A 92 0.96 0.18 -9.54
C ILE A 92 2.40 -0.29 -9.29
N ILE A 93 2.60 -1.15 -8.27
CA ILE A 93 3.92 -1.70 -7.96
C ILE A 93 4.45 -2.55 -9.12
N SER A 94 3.58 -3.36 -9.74
CA SER A 94 3.95 -4.22 -10.87
C SER A 94 4.36 -3.39 -12.08
N GLU A 95 3.56 -2.38 -12.44
CA GLU A 95 3.84 -1.46 -13.55
C GLU A 95 5.18 -0.73 -13.36
N GLU A 96 5.46 -0.25 -12.15
CA GLU A 96 6.75 0.39 -11.87
C GLU A 96 7.93 -0.59 -11.94
N ILE A 97 7.78 -1.83 -11.44
CA ILE A 97 8.83 -2.86 -11.55
C ILE A 97 9.08 -3.22 -13.01
N GLU A 98 8.05 -3.35 -13.83
CA GLU A 98 8.18 -3.64 -15.26
C GLU A 98 8.82 -2.47 -16.02
N LYS A 99 8.42 -1.23 -15.72
CA LYS A 99 9.03 -0.02 -16.28
C LYS A 99 10.53 0.05 -15.99
N ARG A 100 10.98 -0.40 -14.81
CA ARG A 100 12.41 -0.48 -14.46
C ARG A 100 13.17 -1.54 -15.26
N LYS A 101 12.51 -2.65 -15.64
CA LYS A 101 13.12 -3.69 -16.48
C LYS A 101 13.34 -3.21 -17.91
N GLN A 102 12.41 -2.41 -18.46
CA GLN A 102 12.50 -1.87 -19.82
C GLN A 102 13.54 -0.74 -19.99
N LYS A 103 14.00 -0.15 -18.87
CA LYS A 103 15.04 0.90 -18.86
C LYS A 103 16.46 0.35 -18.70
N ARG A 104 16.62 -0.96 -18.56
CA ARG A 104 17.91 -1.66 -18.51
C ARG A 104 18.17 -2.32 -19.86
#